data_AF-A0A9D9L2A6-F1
#
_entry.id   AF-A0A9D9L2A6-F1
#
_cell.length_a   1.000
_cell.length_b   1.000
_cell.length_c   1.000
_cell.angle_alpha   90.00
_cell.angle_beta   90.00
_cell.angle_gamma   90.00
#
_symmetry.space_group_name_H-M   'P 1'
#
loop_
_entity.id
_entity.type
_entity.pdbx_description
1 polymer ?
#
loop_
_entity_poly.entity_id
_entity_poly.type
_entity_poly.pdbx_seq_one_letter_code
_entity_poly.pdbx_strand_id
1 'polypeptide(L)'
;MKNIRDYYPDKYCTEGVKCVANGIYEYEGIFFTSLSFEQEPEFGEHEDSSDISQRPLEDILRKFDVYVQDYYEDYSLIGSAESYLEFAADSMDKIKALREIVGKHVYIGENDELVIE
;
A
#
# COMPACT_ATOMS: atom_id res chain seq x y z
N MET A 1 -2.88 -5.11 -9.27
CA MET A 1 -1.89 -5.05 -8.18
C MET A 1 -1.71 -6.44 -7.63
N LYS A 2 -0.52 -7.03 -7.83
CA LYS A 2 -0.17 -8.38 -7.36
C LYS A 2 1.06 -8.38 -6.48
N ASN A 3 1.41 -9.57 -5.98
CA ASN A 3 2.60 -9.81 -5.17
C ASN A 3 2.70 -8.87 -3.96
N ILE A 4 1.55 -8.51 -3.37
CA ILE A 4 1.47 -7.54 -2.29
C ILE A 4 2.17 -8.09 -1.05
N ARG A 5 3.18 -7.38 -0.56
CA ARG A 5 4.05 -7.81 0.55
C ARG A 5 4.31 -6.69 1.53
N ASP A 6 4.77 -7.06 2.72
CA ASP A 6 5.28 -6.10 3.69
C ASP A 6 6.54 -5.40 3.17
N TYR A 7 6.59 -4.08 3.30
CA TYR A 7 7.78 -3.27 3.12
C TYR A 7 8.22 -2.67 4.46
N TYR A 8 9.50 -2.78 4.78
CA TYR A 8 10.07 -2.36 6.07
C TYR A 8 11.09 -1.24 5.85
N PRO A 9 10.64 0.03 5.75
CA PRO A 9 11.53 1.16 5.54
C PRO A 9 12.34 1.49 6.80
N ASP A 10 13.58 1.94 6.62
CA ASP A 10 14.48 2.30 7.73
C ASP A 10 13.91 3.39 8.66
N LYS A 11 13.01 4.26 8.14
CA LYS A 11 12.38 5.34 8.93
C LYS A 11 11.58 4.86 10.12
N TYR A 12 11.13 3.60 10.14
CA TYR A 12 10.44 3.01 11.30
C TYR A 12 11.37 2.67 12.47
N CYS A 13 12.69 2.67 12.27
CA CYS A 13 13.69 2.47 13.30
C CYS A 13 14.09 3.77 14.04
N THR A 14 13.26 4.83 13.95
CA THR A 14 13.52 6.14 14.56
C THR A 14 12.91 6.27 15.96
N GLU A 15 13.46 7.19 16.76
CA GLU A 15 12.98 7.43 18.13
C GLU A 15 11.54 7.95 18.13
N GLY A 16 10.67 7.33 18.92
CA GLY A 16 9.26 7.72 19.06
C GLY A 16 8.27 6.91 18.21
N VAL A 17 8.74 6.22 17.16
CA VAL A 17 7.90 5.28 16.40
C VAL A 17 7.75 3.97 17.16
N LYS A 18 6.50 3.55 17.40
CA LYS A 18 6.20 2.31 18.13
C LYS A 18 5.78 1.22 17.16
N CYS A 19 6.39 0.04 17.27
CA CYS A 19 5.87 -1.18 16.65
C CYS A 19 4.71 -1.71 17.50
N VAL A 20 3.48 -1.58 17.01
CA VAL A 20 2.26 -1.92 17.79
C VAL A 20 1.63 -3.25 17.35
N ALA A 21 1.97 -3.73 16.15
CA ALA A 21 1.74 -5.10 15.68
C ALA A 21 2.69 -5.42 14.53
N ASN A 22 2.72 -6.67 14.07
CA ASN A 22 3.57 -7.05 12.94
C ASN A 22 3.24 -6.22 11.69
N GLY A 23 4.22 -5.44 11.20
CA GLY A 23 4.06 -4.53 10.07
C GLY A 23 3.14 -3.33 10.33
N ILE A 24 2.80 -3.02 11.59
CA ILE A 24 1.99 -1.85 11.97
C ILE A 24 2.76 -0.99 12.97
N TYR A 25 2.91 0.28 12.63
CA TYR A 25 3.65 1.27 13.40
C TYR A 25 2.73 2.40 13.87
N GLU A 26 3.10 3.07 14.96
CA GLU A 26 2.37 4.20 15.51
C GLU A 26 3.32 5.37 15.81
N TYR A 27 2.90 6.57 15.44
CA TYR A 27 3.56 7.83 15.80
C TYR A 27 2.50 8.92 15.97
N GLU A 28 2.50 9.56 17.14
CA GLU A 28 1.58 10.66 17.51
C GLU A 28 0.09 10.35 17.27
N GLY A 29 -0.34 9.11 17.51
CA GLY A 29 -1.72 8.67 17.38
C GLY A 29 -2.15 8.29 15.97
N ILE A 30 -1.23 8.34 15.00
CA ILE A 30 -1.45 7.86 13.63
C ILE A 30 -0.80 6.49 13.46
N PHE A 31 -1.48 5.60 12.75
CA PHE A 31 -1.03 4.24 12.48
C PHE A 31 -0.59 4.10 11.03
N PHE A 32 0.51 3.40 10.80
CA PHE A 32 1.16 3.26 9.50
C PHE A 32 1.43 1.80 9.16
N THR A 33 1.37 1.48 7.88
CA THR A 33 1.93 0.26 7.30
C THR A 33 2.55 0.60 5.95
N SER A 34 3.62 -0.10 5.58
CA SER A 34 4.20 0.02 4.26
C SER A 34 4.12 -1.30 3.52
N LEU A 35 3.72 -1.23 2.25
CA LEU A 35 3.52 -2.39 1.39
C LEU A 35 4.29 -2.20 0.08
N SER A 36 4.79 -3.31 -0.49
CA SER A 36 5.22 -3.37 -1.88
C SER A 36 4.20 -4.14 -2.73
N PHE A 37 4.15 -3.84 -4.03
CA PHE A 37 3.29 -4.52 -5.00
C PHE A 37 3.81 -4.34 -6.43
N GLU A 38 3.30 -5.13 -7.36
CA GLU A 38 3.51 -4.96 -8.80
C GLU A 38 2.22 -4.48 -9.48
N GLN A 39 2.35 -3.57 -10.43
CA GLN A 39 1.25 -3.11 -11.27
C GLN A 39 0.95 -4.09 -12.40
N GLU A 40 -0.30 -4.10 -12.88
CA GLU A 40 -0.78 -5.07 -13.87
C GLU A 40 -1.51 -4.40 -15.05
N PRO A 41 -0.80 -4.09 -16.14
CA PRO A 41 -1.39 -3.48 -17.33
C PRO A 41 -2.57 -4.24 -17.92
N GLU A 42 -2.60 -5.57 -17.76
CA GLU A 42 -3.71 -6.42 -18.16
C GLU A 42 -5.04 -6.08 -17.44
N PHE A 43 -4.98 -5.43 -16.28
CA PHE A 43 -6.13 -4.93 -15.52
C PHE A 43 -6.30 -3.41 -15.60
N GLY A 44 -5.60 -2.74 -16.53
CA GLY A 44 -5.71 -1.30 -16.76
C GLY A 44 -4.85 -0.43 -15.84
N GLU A 45 -3.87 -1.02 -15.16
CA GLU A 45 -2.82 -0.31 -14.43
C GLU A 45 -1.68 0.13 -15.38
N HIS A 46 -0.73 0.90 -14.88
CA HIS A 46 0.48 1.33 -15.54
C HIS A 46 1.55 0.24 -15.54
N GLU A 47 2.62 0.44 -16.33
CA GLU A 47 3.62 -0.60 -16.61
C GLU A 47 4.63 -0.82 -15.47
N ASP A 48 4.95 0.22 -14.71
CA ASP A 48 6.04 0.19 -13.73
C ASP A 48 5.85 1.23 -12.61
N SER A 49 6.73 1.23 -11.62
CA SER A 49 6.69 2.10 -10.44
C SER A 49 6.88 3.60 -10.69
N SER A 50 7.19 4.02 -11.92
CA SER A 50 7.37 5.44 -12.24
C SER A 50 6.09 6.25 -12.14
N ASP A 51 4.93 5.59 -12.29
CA ASP A 51 3.62 6.20 -12.18
C ASP A 51 2.63 5.18 -11.61
N ILE A 52 2.30 5.30 -10.32
CA ILE A 52 1.36 4.40 -9.65
C ILE A 52 -0.06 4.74 -10.09
N SER A 53 -0.75 3.73 -10.62
CA SER A 53 -2.11 3.81 -11.12
C SER A 53 -3.09 4.26 -10.06
N GLN A 54 -3.99 5.16 -10.43
CA GLN A 54 -5.07 5.59 -9.55
C GLN A 54 -6.02 4.45 -9.19
N ARG A 55 -6.22 3.47 -10.08
CA ARG A 55 -7.02 2.27 -9.76
C ARG A 55 -6.17 1.02 -9.94
N PRO A 56 -6.20 0.09 -8.97
CA PRO A 56 -7.14 -0.01 -7.84
C PRO A 56 -6.80 0.84 -6.60
N LEU A 57 -5.75 1.67 -6.62
CA LEU A 57 -5.29 2.42 -5.44
C LEU A 57 -6.40 3.20 -4.72
N GLU A 58 -7.08 4.12 -5.41
CA GLU A 58 -8.13 4.96 -4.82
C GLU A 58 -9.31 4.15 -4.27
N ASP A 59 -9.60 2.99 -4.87
CA ASP A 59 -10.65 2.09 -4.38
C ASP A 59 -10.23 1.39 -3.09
N ILE A 60 -8.95 1.00 -2.98
CA ILE A 60 -8.35 0.48 -1.74
C ILE A 60 -8.43 1.56 -0.64
N LEU A 61 -7.99 2.79 -0.94
CA LEU A 61 -8.03 3.90 0.02
C LEU A 61 -9.46 4.13 0.54
N ARG A 62 -10.44 4.17 -0.37
CA ARG A 62 -11.86 4.35 -0.04
C ARG A 62 -12.45 3.18 0.73
N LYS A 63 -12.12 1.93 0.35
CA LYS A 63 -12.66 0.72 0.98
C LYS A 63 -12.21 0.58 2.43
N PHE A 64 -10.94 0.89 2.71
CA PHE A 64 -10.35 0.70 4.04
C PHE A 64 -10.29 1.99 4.87
N ASP A 65 -10.73 3.12 4.31
CA ASP A 65 -10.72 4.44 4.95
C ASP A 65 -9.30 4.85 5.41
N VAL A 66 -8.33 4.65 4.51
CA VAL A 66 -6.91 4.96 4.69
C VAL A 66 -6.45 5.97 3.64
N TYR A 67 -5.27 6.55 3.82
CA TYR A 67 -4.66 7.46 2.84
C TYR A 67 -3.19 7.13 2.61
N VAL A 68 -2.67 7.48 1.43
CA VAL A 68 -1.23 7.39 1.16
C VAL A 68 -0.51 8.49 1.93
N GLN A 69 0.45 8.10 2.76
CA GLN A 69 1.31 8.99 3.52
C GLN A 69 2.63 9.26 2.80
N ASP A 70 3.14 8.28 2.05
CA ASP A 70 4.44 8.34 1.37
C ASP A 70 4.41 7.43 0.14
N TYR A 71 4.94 7.93 -0.98
CA TYR A 71 5.08 7.18 -2.23
C TYR A 71 6.45 6.53 -2.40
N TYR A 72 7.37 6.75 -1.45
CA TYR A 72 8.75 6.26 -1.54
C TYR A 72 9.39 6.56 -2.90
N GLU A 73 9.32 7.81 -3.33
CA GLU A 73 9.90 8.28 -4.60
C GLU A 73 11.44 8.17 -4.56
N ASP A 74 11.95 6.97 -4.82
CA ASP A 74 13.36 6.72 -5.07
C ASP A 74 13.58 6.64 -6.58
N TYR A 75 14.31 7.61 -7.11
CA TYR A 75 14.65 7.68 -8.53
C TYR A 75 15.37 6.43 -9.05
N SER A 76 16.04 5.66 -8.18
CA SER A 76 16.68 4.38 -8.54
C SER A 76 15.68 3.27 -8.83
N LEU A 77 14.43 3.42 -8.40
CA LEU A 77 13.33 2.48 -8.62
C LEU A 77 12.50 2.82 -9.85
N ILE A 78 12.71 3.97 -10.52
CA ILE A 78 11.97 4.33 -11.73
C ILE A 78 12.14 3.24 -12.79
N GLY A 79 11.02 2.73 -13.31
CA GLY A 79 11.02 1.61 -14.27
C GLY A 79 11.08 0.22 -13.63
N SER A 80 11.06 0.13 -12.29
CA SER A 80 10.95 -1.14 -11.56
C SER A 80 9.54 -1.71 -11.67
N ALA A 81 9.43 -3.03 -11.75
CA ALA A 81 8.13 -3.70 -11.61
C ALA A 81 7.53 -3.51 -10.21
N GLU A 82 8.38 -3.38 -9.18
CA GLU A 82 7.94 -3.25 -7.79
C GLU A 82 7.77 -1.78 -7.40
N SER A 83 6.58 -1.46 -6.88
CA SER A 83 6.16 -0.17 -6.33
C SER A 83 6.02 -0.27 -4.82
N TYR A 84 6.13 0.85 -4.10
CA TYR A 84 6.06 0.90 -2.64
C TYR A 84 5.15 2.04 -2.22
N LEU A 85 4.30 1.80 -1.22
CA LEU A 85 3.43 2.83 -0.63
C LEU A 85 3.41 2.71 0.88
N GLU A 86 3.41 3.85 1.57
CA GLU A 86 3.02 3.96 2.96
C GLU A 86 1.56 4.36 3.05
N PHE A 87 0.80 3.57 3.80
CA PHE A 87 -0.59 3.86 4.13
C PHE A 87 -0.69 4.28 5.59
N ALA A 88 -1.55 5.26 5.85
CA ALA A 88 -1.81 5.77 7.18
C ALA A 88 -3.31 5.87 7.49
N ALA A 89 -3.63 5.80 8.78
CA ALA A 89 -4.97 6.02 9.30
C ALA A 89 -4.93 6.47 10.76
N ASP A 90 -6.01 7.09 11.21
CA ASP A 90 -6.26 7.45 12.61
C ASP A 90 -6.65 6.26 13.51
N SER A 91 -6.78 5.06 12.93
CA SER A 91 -7.19 3.85 13.63
C SER A 91 -6.36 2.64 13.21
N MET A 92 -5.85 1.92 14.21
CA MET A 92 -5.15 0.65 14.03
C MET A 92 -6.02 -0.39 13.30
N ASP A 93 -7.32 -0.39 13.54
CA ASP A 93 -8.21 -1.41 12.97
C ASP A 93 -8.41 -1.19 11.46
N LYS A 94 -8.34 0.05 10.98
CA LYS A 94 -8.33 0.36 9.54
C LYS A 94 -7.05 -0.16 8.88
N ILE A 95 -5.89 0.04 9.52
CA ILE A 95 -4.62 -0.52 9.03
C ILE A 95 -4.62 -2.05 9.05
N LYS A 96 -5.19 -2.69 10.08
CA LYS A 96 -5.35 -4.15 10.10
C LYS A 96 -6.24 -4.63 8.96
N ALA A 97 -7.37 -3.97 8.71
CA ALA A 97 -8.27 -4.31 7.63
C ALA A 97 -7.60 -4.16 6.26
N LEU A 98 -6.87 -3.07 6.02
CA LEU A 98 -6.05 -2.89 4.82
C LEU A 98 -5.06 -4.05 4.65
N ARG A 99 -4.34 -4.43 5.72
CA ARG A 99 -3.33 -5.49 5.67
C ARG A 99 -3.88 -6.88 5.34
N GLU A 100 -5.21 -7.08 5.33
CA GLU A 100 -5.82 -8.30 4.79
C GLU A 100 -5.60 -8.47 3.28
N ILE A 101 -5.10 -7.47 2.55
CA ILE A 101 -4.71 -7.59 1.14
C ILE A 101 -3.30 -8.17 0.94
N VAL A 102 -2.49 -8.29 1.99
CA VAL A 102 -1.15 -8.86 1.88
C VAL A 102 -1.25 -10.31 1.40
N GLY A 103 -0.47 -10.64 0.37
CA GLY A 103 -0.50 -11.95 -0.29
C GLY A 103 -1.69 -12.17 -1.23
N LYS A 104 -2.54 -11.17 -1.45
CA LYS A 104 -3.68 -11.23 -2.36
C LYS A 104 -3.39 -10.51 -3.68
N HIS A 105 -4.23 -10.81 -4.66
CA HIS A 105 -4.33 -10.08 -5.92
C HIS A 105 -5.49 -9.09 -5.83
N VAL A 106 -5.24 -7.84 -6.21
CA VAL A 106 -6.21 -6.75 -6.11
C VAL A 106 -6.29 -6.03 -7.45
N TYR A 107 -7.49 -5.96 -8.02
CA TYR A 107 -7.71 -5.40 -9.36
C TYR A 107 -9.16 -4.89 -9.50
N ILE A 108 -9.43 -4.19 -10.59
CA ILE A 108 -10.80 -3.79 -10.96
C ILE A 108 -11.40 -4.85 -11.87
N GLY A 109 -12.55 -5.39 -11.47
CA GLY A 109 -13.31 -6.38 -12.22
C GLY A 109 -14.07 -5.80 -13.41
N GLU A 110 -14.66 -6.69 -14.21
CA GLU A 110 -15.41 -6.32 -15.43
C GLU A 110 -16.63 -5.44 -15.14
N ASN A 111 -17.18 -5.45 -13.92
CA ASN A 111 -18.34 -4.64 -13.52
C ASN A 111 -17.94 -3.37 -12.75
N ASP A 112 -16.69 -2.92 -12.89
CA ASP A 112 -16.16 -1.73 -12.21
C ASP A 112 -16.07 -1.87 -10.68
N GLU A 113 -15.97 -3.10 -10.19
CA GLU A 113 -15.84 -3.43 -8.77
C GLU A 113 -14.40 -3.71 -8.36
N LEU A 114 -14.04 -3.32 -7.12
CA LEU A 114 -12.76 -3.73 -6.54
C LEU A 114 -12.81 -5.21 -6.14
N VAL A 115 -11.96 -6.02 -6.76
CA VAL A 115 -11.78 -7.45 -6.46
C VAL A 115 -10.53 -7.64 -5.60
N ILE A 116 -10.63 -8.53 -4.60
CA ILE A 116 -9.54 -8.89 -3.68
C ILE A 116 -9.57 -10.41 -3.50
N GLU A 117 -8.60 -11.13 -4.08
CA GLU A 117 -8.55 -12.60 -4.13
C GLU A 117 -7.25 -13.21 -3.60
#